data_AF-A0A267M853-F1
#
_entry.id   AF-A0A267M853-F1
#
_cell.length_a   1.000
_cell.length_b   1.000
_cell.length_c   1.000
_cell.angle_alpha   90.00
_cell.angle_beta   90.00
_cell.angle_gamma   90.00
#
_symmetry.space_group_name_H-M   'P 1'
#
loop_
_entity.id
_entity.type
_entity.pdbx_description
1 polymer ?
#
loop_
_entity_poly.entity_id
_entity_poly.type
_entity_poly.pdbx_seq_one_letter_code
_entity_poly.pdbx_strand_id
1 'polypeptide(L)'
;MKTIEIPIGTRGSRQEFEFTYNKIFLEFCGLINTNSDISARISKTKEKQRFHGWLYLVNTKNGLVCSFNEEDILTYLGHGIWDLKPYKAAKSEDDDNPW
;
A
#
# COMPACT_ATOMS: atom_id res chain seq x y z
N MET A 1 -17.30 22.16 13.19
CA MET A 1 -16.12 21.30 12.90
C MET A 1 -16.36 20.67 11.54
N LYS A 2 -15.49 20.87 10.53
CA LYS A 2 -15.60 20.09 9.30
C LYS A 2 -15.07 18.69 9.60
N THR A 3 -15.91 17.68 9.47
CA THR A 3 -15.50 16.28 9.58
C THR A 3 -14.70 15.95 8.33
N ILE A 4 -13.42 15.57 8.51
CA ILE A 4 -12.61 15.04 7.41
C ILE A 4 -13.08 13.60 7.20
N GLU A 5 -13.42 13.24 5.96
CA GLU A 5 -13.87 11.91 5.59
C GLU A 5 -13.20 11.44 4.29
N ILE A 6 -13.07 10.12 4.16
CA ILE A 6 -12.71 9.46 2.90
C ILE A 6 -14.00 8.83 2.37
N PRO A 7 -14.57 9.33 1.26
CA PRO A 7 -15.76 8.72 0.66
C PRO A 7 -15.49 7.28 0.25
N ILE A 8 -16.50 6.40 0.39
CA ILE A 8 -16.43 5.04 -0.14
C ILE A 8 -16.24 5.10 -1.66
N GLY A 9 -15.30 4.29 -2.17
CA GLY A 9 -14.93 4.28 -3.58
C GLY A 9 -13.80 5.25 -3.94
N THR A 10 -13.34 6.10 -3.00
CA THR A 10 -12.15 6.94 -3.21
C THR A 10 -10.97 6.04 -3.56
N ARG A 11 -10.31 6.37 -4.67
CA ARG A 11 -9.20 5.60 -5.24
C ARG A 11 -8.02 6.53 -5.51
N GLY A 12 -6.83 6.07 -5.16
CA GLY A 12 -5.59 6.81 -5.38
C GLY A 12 -4.37 5.97 -5.05
N SER A 13 -3.19 6.47 -5.37
CA SER A 13 -1.94 5.88 -4.91
C SER A 13 -1.76 6.09 -3.41
N ARG A 14 -0.91 5.27 -2.78
CA ARG A 14 -0.53 5.49 -1.38
C ARG A 14 0.04 6.91 -1.18
N GLN A 15 0.87 7.38 -2.09
CA GLN A 15 1.44 8.72 -2.04
C GLN A 15 0.37 9.82 -2.04
N GLU A 16 -0.67 9.70 -2.87
CA GLU A 16 -1.76 10.66 -2.93
C GLU A 16 -2.55 10.74 -1.62
N PHE A 17 -2.79 9.60 -0.97
CA PHE A 17 -3.45 9.57 0.34
C PHE A 17 -2.60 10.25 1.42
N GLU A 18 -1.30 9.97 1.46
CA GLU A 18 -0.38 10.58 2.42
C GLU A 18 -0.20 12.09 2.23
N PHE A 19 -0.26 12.56 0.99
CA PHE A 19 -0.22 13.98 0.69
C PHE A 19 -1.53 14.70 1.09
N THR A 20 -2.67 14.02 0.93
CA THR A 20 -4.00 14.61 1.14
C THR A 20 -4.43 14.58 2.60
N TYR A 21 -4.09 13.52 3.33
CA TYR A 21 -4.59 13.26 4.67
C TYR A 21 -3.46 13.11 5.67
N ASN A 22 -3.70 13.54 6.92
CA ASN A 22 -2.72 13.34 7.97
C ASN A 22 -2.62 11.85 8.39
N LYS A 23 -1.44 11.47 8.87
CA LYS A 23 -1.12 10.10 9.27
C LYS A 23 -2.10 9.50 10.29
N ILE A 24 -2.48 10.24 11.33
CA ILE A 24 -3.36 9.74 12.39
C ILE A 24 -4.73 9.38 11.83
N PHE A 25 -5.26 10.20 10.93
CA PHE A 25 -6.53 9.94 10.27
C PHE A 25 -6.46 8.72 9.34
N LEU A 26 -5.38 8.57 8.58
CA LEU A 26 -5.16 7.38 7.74
C LEU A 26 -5.07 6.09 8.58
N GLU A 27 -4.37 6.13 9.71
CA GLU A 27 -4.29 5.01 10.66
C GLU A 27 -5.68 4.65 11.22
N PHE A 28 -6.48 5.65 11.59
CA PHE A 28 -7.87 5.44 12.02
C PHE A 28 -8.74 4.83 10.90
N CYS A 29 -8.45 5.19 9.65
CA CYS A 29 -9.07 4.61 8.47
C CYS A 29 -8.44 3.27 8.05
N GLY A 30 -7.59 2.63 8.85
CA GLY A 30 -7.06 1.29 8.57
C GLY A 30 -5.87 1.24 7.61
N LEU A 31 -5.22 2.39 7.36
CA LEU A 31 -3.97 2.49 6.61
C LEU A 31 -2.82 2.81 7.58
N ILE A 32 -2.16 1.76 8.08
CA ILE A 32 -1.24 1.84 9.21
C ILE A 32 0.19 1.99 8.70
N ASN A 33 0.83 3.11 9.00
CA ASN A 33 2.24 3.32 8.70
C ASN A 33 3.11 2.65 9.78
N THR A 34 3.78 1.57 9.43
CA THR A 34 4.82 0.98 10.27
C THR A 34 6.18 1.43 9.78
N ASN A 35 6.85 2.26 10.59
CA ASN A 35 8.28 2.52 10.43
C ASN A 35 9.02 1.31 11.02
N SER A 36 9.13 0.24 10.24
CA SER A 36 9.56 -1.06 10.72
C SER A 36 10.76 -1.58 9.94
N ASP A 37 11.74 -2.11 10.66
CA ASP A 37 12.76 -3.00 10.11
C ASP A 37 12.09 -4.27 9.61
N ILE A 38 11.91 -4.37 8.30
CA ILE A 38 11.27 -5.55 7.71
C ILE A 38 12.37 -6.52 7.31
N SER A 39 12.34 -7.70 7.93
CA SER A 39 13.11 -8.83 7.45
C SER A 39 12.24 -9.65 6.50
N ALA A 40 12.45 -9.46 5.20
CA ALA A 40 11.81 -10.27 4.17
C ALA A 40 12.76 -11.41 3.77
N ARG A 41 12.20 -12.61 3.61
CA ARG A 41 12.95 -13.75 3.07
C ARG A 41 12.80 -13.75 1.56
N ILE A 42 13.91 -13.57 0.84
CA ILE A 42 13.89 -13.66 -0.62
C ILE A 42 13.77 -15.13 -0.98
N SER A 43 12.68 -15.50 -1.65
CA SER A 43 12.34 -16.92 -1.90
C SER A 43 13.43 -17.64 -2.71
N LYS A 44 14.17 -16.90 -3.54
CA LYS A 44 15.23 -17.44 -4.42
C LYS A 44 16.51 -17.83 -3.66
N THR A 45 16.91 -17.09 -2.63
CA THR A 45 18.22 -17.29 -1.98
C THR A 45 18.11 -17.89 -0.57
N LYS A 46 16.90 -17.98 0.00
CA LYS A 46 16.64 -18.33 1.43
C LYS A 46 17.30 -17.39 2.44
N GLU A 47 18.04 -16.38 2.00
CA GLU A 47 18.63 -15.33 2.81
C GLU A 47 17.54 -14.38 3.31
N LYS A 48 17.71 -13.93 4.57
CA LYS A 48 16.88 -12.90 5.17
C LYS A 48 17.56 -11.56 4.90
N GLN A 49 16.96 -10.74 4.06
CA GLN A 49 17.43 -9.38 3.86
C GLN A 49 16.60 -8.45 4.75
N ARG A 50 17.28 -7.56 5.47
CA ARG A 50 16.63 -6.51 6.25
C ARG A 50 16.51 -5.28 5.37
N PHE A 51 15.30 -4.77 5.26
CA PHE A 51 15.00 -3.53 4.59
C PHE A 51 14.51 -2.55 5.65
N HIS A 52 15.21 -1.42 5.76
CA HIS A 52 14.69 -0.27 6.49
C HIS A 52 13.78 0.47 5.51
N GLY A 53 12.48 0.42 5.73
CA GLY A 53 11.51 0.97 4.79
C GLY A 53 10.21 1.34 5.47
N TRP A 54 9.58 2.39 4.94
CA TRP A 54 8.22 2.76 5.29
C TRP A 54 7.28 1.74 4.67
N LEU A 55 6.66 0.92 5.51
CA LEU A 55 5.68 -0.06 5.08
C LEU A 55 4.31 0.36 5.56
N TYR A 56 3.32 0.22 4.68
CA TYR A 56 1.94 0.42 5.06
C TYR A 56 1.23 -0.91 5.16
N LEU A 57 0.69 -1.16 6.35
CA LEU A 57 -0.24 -2.25 6.60
C LEU A 57 -1.64 -1.74 6.27
N VAL A 58 -2.27 -2.41 5.32
CA VAL A 58 -3.57 -2.07 4.77
C VAL A 58 -4.57 -3.10 5.28
N ASN A 59 -5.59 -2.66 6.00
CA ASN A 59 -6.66 -3.54 6.42
C ASN A 59 -7.59 -3.84 5.24
N THR A 60 -7.60 -5.08 4.77
CA THR A 60 -8.44 -5.52 3.64
C THR A 60 -9.53 -6.47 4.12
N LYS A 61 -10.48 -6.80 3.23
CA LYS A 61 -11.50 -7.83 3.52
C LYS A 61 -10.92 -9.20 3.87
N ASN A 62 -9.71 -9.48 3.43
CA ASN A 62 -9.03 -10.77 3.62
C ASN A 62 -8.01 -10.72 4.78
N GLY A 63 -8.00 -9.64 5.56
CA GLY A 63 -7.03 -9.40 6.62
C GLY A 63 -6.00 -8.34 6.23
N LEU A 64 -4.92 -8.28 7.02
CA LEU A 64 -3.89 -7.25 6.90
C LEU A 64 -2.92 -7.60 5.76
N VAL A 65 -2.75 -6.68 4.81
CA VAL A 65 -1.85 -6.83 3.67
C VAL A 65 -0.87 -5.68 3.66
N CYS A 66 0.36 -5.91 3.19
CA CYS A 66 1.38 -4.87 3.10
C CYS A 66 1.37 -4.21 1.71
N SER A 67 1.35 -2.88 1.67
CA SER A 67 1.73 -2.09 0.49
C SER A 67 3.22 -1.78 0.57
N PHE A 68 3.94 -2.10 -0.49
CA PHE A 68 5.40 -1.97 -0.57
C PHE A 68 5.83 -0.85 -1.52
N ASN A 69 4.97 -0.44 -2.46
CA ASN A 69 5.24 0.64 -3.40
C ASN A 69 4.35 1.86 -3.07
N GLU A 70 4.90 3.06 -3.19
CA GLU A 70 4.12 4.31 -3.07
C GLU A 70 3.08 4.49 -4.16
N GLU A 71 3.29 3.82 -5.30
CA GLU A 71 2.39 3.82 -6.44
C GLU A 71 1.31 2.72 -6.35
N ASP A 72 1.34 1.87 -5.31
CA ASP A 72 0.28 0.89 -5.08
C ASP A 72 -1.08 1.60 -4.97
N ILE A 73 -2.08 1.07 -5.67
CA ILE A 73 -3.39 1.69 -5.78
C ILE A 73 -4.30 1.17 -4.69
N LEU A 74 -4.80 2.09 -3.87
CA LEU A 74 -5.73 1.86 -2.79
C LEU A 74 -7.13 2.31 -3.20
N THR A 75 -8.15 1.52 -2.85
CA THR A 75 -9.55 1.93 -2.95
C THR A 75 -10.23 1.76 -1.60
N TYR A 76 -10.75 2.85 -1.04
CA TYR A 76 -11.42 2.80 0.26
C TYR A 76 -12.80 2.17 0.12
N LEU A 77 -13.05 1.06 0.83
CA LEU A 77 -14.31 0.33 0.80
C LEU A 77 -15.23 0.68 1.98
N GLY A 78 -14.80 1.59 2.87
CA GLY A 78 -15.52 1.97 4.08
C GLY A 78 -15.10 1.17 5.31
N HIS A 79 -15.43 1.69 6.49
CA HIS A 79 -15.19 1.04 7.80
C HIS A 79 -13.74 0.59 8.02
N GLY A 80 -12.78 1.37 7.52
CA GLY A 80 -11.36 1.03 7.64
C GLY A 80 -10.89 -0.12 6.74
N ILE A 81 -11.69 -0.51 5.74
CA ILE A 81 -11.36 -1.60 4.80
C ILE A 81 -10.97 -1.02 3.44
N TRP A 82 -9.96 -1.62 2.84
CA TRP A 82 -9.41 -1.22 1.55
C TRP A 82 -9.31 -2.40 0.58
N ASP A 83 -9.39 -2.07 -0.71
CA ASP A 83 -8.85 -2.90 -1.79
C ASP A 83 -7.44 -2.39 -2.13
N LEU A 84 -6.46 -3.29 -2.18
CA LEU A 84 -5.07 -2.98 -2.51
C LEU A 84 -4.71 -3.65 -3.84
N LYS A 85 -4.31 -2.84 -4.82
CA LYS A 85 -3.81 -3.32 -6.11
C LYS A 85 -2.35 -2.93 -6.25
N PRO A 86 -1.44 -3.91 -6.39
CA PRO A 86 -0.04 -3.61 -6.64
C PRO A 86 0.11 -2.73 -7.87
N TYR A 87 1.00 -1.75 -7.79
CA TYR A 87 1.40 -1.02 -8.97
C TYR A 87 1.97 -2.00 -10.00
N LYS A 88 1.38 -2.02 -11.20
CA LYS A 88 2.00 -2.66 -12.35
C LYS A 88 2.76 -1.56 -13.08
N ALA A 89 4.08 -1.55 -12.94
CA ALA A 89 4.92 -0.80 -13.86
C ALA A 89 4.50 -1.15 -15.29
N ALA A 90 4.39 -0.13 -16.15
CA ALA A 90 4.25 -0.38 -17.57
C ALA A 90 5.32 -1.39 -17.95
N LYS A 91 4.92 -2.52 -18.58
CA LYS A 91 5.88 -3.43 -19.17
C LYS A 91 6.80 -2.56 -20.04
N SER A 92 8.10 -2.59 -19.80
CA SER A 92 9.04 -2.07 -20.77
C SER A 92 8.73 -2.75 -22.11
N GLU A 93 8.71 -1.99 -23.21
CA GLU A 93 8.45 -2.49 -24.57
C GLU A 93 9.42 -3.62 -25.01
N ASP A 94 10.42 -3.95 -24.19
CA ASP A 94 11.35 -5.07 -24.38
C ASP A 94 10.81 -6.45 -23.93
N ASP A 95 9.63 -6.53 -23.30
CA ASP A 95 9.04 -7.81 -22.84
C ASP A 95 8.15 -8.50 -23.91
N ASP A 96 8.10 -7.94 -25.13
CA ASP A 96 7.48 -8.53 -26.32
C ASP A 96 8.54 -9.14 -27.28
N ASN A 97 9.58 -9.79 -26.74
CA ASN A 97 10.42 -10.67 -27.54
C ASN A 97 9.98 -12.14 -27.34
N PRO A 98 9.19 -12.73 -28.26
CA PRO A 98 8.76 -14.13 -28.19
C PRO A 98 9.85 -15.11 -28.69
N TRP A 99 11.13 -14.71 -28.64
CA TRP A 99 12.28 -15.51 -29.08
C TRP A 99 13.23 -15.81 -27.93
#